data_AF-A0A2V6WKE9-F1
#
_entry.id   AF-A0A2V6WKE9-F1
#
_cell.length_a   1.000
_cell.length_b   1.000
_cell.length_c   1.000
_cell.angle_alpha   90.00
_cell.angle_beta   90.00
_cell.angle_gamma   90.00
#
_symmetry.space_group_name_H-M   'P 1'
#
loop_
_entity.id
_entity.type
_entity.pdbx_description
1 polymer ?
#
loop_
_entity_poly.entity_id
_entity_poly.type
_entity_poly.pdbx_seq_one_letter_code
_entity_poly.pdbx_strand_id
1 'polypeptide(L)' 'REISMNVKRLMDIGSYRGIRHRRGLPVRGQRTHTNARTRKGKTRGVMVKKKPVAAAPAAPAAAAPKAGA' A
#
# COMPACT_ATOMS: atom_id res chain seq x y z
N ARG A 1 10.00 6.74 -26.97
CA ARG A 1 9.73 6.43 -25.53
C ARG A 1 10.96 6.80 -24.70
N GLU A 2 11.24 8.10 -24.58
CA GLU A 2 12.50 8.64 -24.04
C GLU A 2 12.70 8.35 -22.55
N ILE A 3 11.61 8.29 -21.78
CA ILE A 3 11.64 8.02 -20.33
C ILE A 3 12.33 6.69 -20.02
N SER A 4 12.10 5.65 -20.84
CA SER A 4 12.71 4.33 -20.61
C SER A 4 14.21 4.32 -20.88
N MET A 5 14.68 5.14 -21.82
CA MET A 5 16.11 5.34 -22.09
C MET A 5 16.76 6.15 -20.96
N ASN A 6 16.08 7.19 -20.47
CA ASN A 6 16.54 7.99 -19.34
C ASN A 6 16.66 7.16 -18.05
N VAL A 7 15.72 6.23 -17.79
CA VAL A 7 15.79 5.35 -16.62
C VAL A 7 16.96 4.38 -16.72
N LYS A 8 17.20 3.77 -17.89
CA LYS A 8 18.37 2.90 -18.10
C LYS A 8 19.67 3.66 -17.88
N ARG A 9 19.83 4.83 -18.51
CA ARG A 9 20.99 5.71 -18.30
C ARG A 9 21.22 6.05 -16.82
N LEU A 10 20.16 6.35 -16.07
CA LEU A 10 20.28 6.64 -14.63
C LEU A 10 20.70 5.41 -13.81
N MET A 11 20.32 4.20 -14.22
CA MET A 11 20.72 2.94 -13.61
C MET A 11 22.21 2.63 -13.88
N ASP A 12 22.68 2.87 -15.10
CA ASP A 12 24.06 2.62 -15.51
C ASP A 12 25.05 3.58 -14.81
N ILE A 13 24.66 4.85 -14.65
CA ILE A 13 25.45 5.86 -13.93
C ILE A 13 25.52 5.60 -12.41
N GLY A 14 24.63 4.78 -11.85
CA GLY A 14 24.62 4.46 -10.42
C GLY A 14 24.15 5.61 -9.51
N SER A 15 23.48 6.63 -10.06
CA SER A 15 22.90 7.74 -9.30
C SER A 15 21.87 7.25 -8.26
N TYR A 16 21.61 8.05 -7.20
CA TYR A 16 20.59 7.74 -6.18
C TYR A 16 19.24 7.38 -6.81
N ARG A 17 18.84 8.13 -7.85
CA ARG A 17 17.60 7.86 -8.60
C ARG A 17 17.63 6.50 -9.29
N GLY A 18 18.73 6.15 -9.97
CA GLY A 18 18.92 4.86 -10.62
C GLY A 18 18.85 3.68 -9.65
N ILE A 19 19.54 3.77 -8.51
CA ILE A 19 19.52 2.72 -7.47
C ILE A 19 18.09 2.52 -6.93
N ARG A 20 17.34 3.61 -6.74
CA ARG A 20 15.94 3.57 -6.28
C ARG A 20 14.99 3.01 -7.35
N HIS A 21 15.23 3.31 -8.63
CA HIS A 21 14.50 2.72 -9.75
C HIS A 21 14.69 1.19 -9.77
N ARG A 22 15.94 0.70 -9.66
CA ARG A 22 16.29 -0.73 -9.58
C ARG A 22 15.64 -1.44 -8.39
N ARG A 23 15.64 -0.80 -7.22
CA ARG A 23 15.07 -1.35 -5.97
C ARG A 23 13.55 -1.24 -5.86
N GLY A 24 12.85 -0.73 -6.88
CA GLY A 24 11.40 -0.61 -6.80
C GLY A 24 10.90 0.50 -5.86
N LEU A 25 11.76 1.44 -5.46
CA LEU A 25 11.44 2.44 -4.44
C LEU A 25 11.05 3.81 -5.06
N PRO A 26 10.33 4.67 -4.29
CA PRO A 26 10.04 6.04 -4.71
C PRO A 26 11.31 6.87 -4.92
N VAL A 27 11.33 7.67 -5.99
CA VAL A 27 12.53 8.38 -6.47
C VAL A 27 12.53 9.87 -6.08
N ARG A 28 11.37 10.43 -5.74
CA ARG A 28 11.18 11.85 -5.35
C ARG A 28 11.57 12.16 -3.88
N GLY A 29 12.54 11.44 -3.32
CA GLY A 29 12.99 11.68 -1.94
C GLY A 29 12.02 11.23 -0.82
N GLN A 30 10.98 10.46 -1.15
CA GLN A 30 10.03 9.99 -0.14
C GLN A 30 10.66 8.99 0.84
N ARG A 31 10.26 9.08 2.12
CA ARG A 31 10.70 8.16 3.20
C ARG A 31 10.20 6.75 2.93
N THR A 32 11.13 5.79 2.82
CA THR A 32 10.80 4.39 2.46
C THR A 32 10.48 3.47 3.62
N HIS A 33 10.69 3.94 4.83
CA HIS A 33 10.27 3.23 6.03
C HIS A 33 8.75 3.33 6.22
N THR A 34 8.19 4.54 6.13
CA THR A 34 6.78 4.80 6.47
C THR A 34 5.86 4.95 5.26
N ASN A 35 6.33 5.58 4.17
CA ASN A 35 5.46 6.15 3.12
C ASN A 35 5.70 5.57 1.71
N ALA A 36 6.15 4.32 1.60
CA ALA A 36 6.43 3.69 0.29
C ALA A 36 5.33 2.77 -0.26
N ARG A 37 4.10 2.84 0.27
CA ARG A 37 3.04 1.85 -0.02
C ARG A 37 2.65 1.78 -1.50
N THR A 38 2.74 2.89 -2.24
CA THR A 38 2.35 2.97 -3.65
C THR A 38 3.31 2.23 -4.60
N ARG A 39 4.63 2.25 -4.34
CA ARG A 39 5.64 1.58 -5.17
C ARG A 39 6.15 0.26 -4.60
N LYS A 40 6.32 0.17 -3.28
CA LYS A 40 6.80 -1.04 -2.58
C LYS A 40 5.68 -2.08 -2.40
N GLY A 41 4.41 -1.64 -2.47
CA GLY A 41 3.24 -2.47 -2.17
C GLY A 41 3.02 -2.67 -0.66
N LYS A 42 1.91 -3.33 -0.30
CA LYS A 42 1.67 -3.80 1.07
C LYS A 42 2.77 -4.81 1.41
N THR A 43 3.49 -4.59 2.51
CA THR A 43 4.41 -5.60 3.04
C THR A 43 3.63 -6.91 3.13
N ARG A 44 4.07 -7.96 2.43
CA ARG A 44 3.52 -9.30 2.64
C ARG A 44 3.96 -9.74 4.02
N GLY A 45 3.26 -9.25 5.04
CA GLY A 45 3.32 -9.80 6.38
C GLY A 45 2.96 -11.27 6.23
N VAL A 46 3.77 -12.13 6.85
CA VAL A 46 3.51 -13.56 6.98
C VAL A 46 2.04 -13.71 7.34
N MET A 47 1.30 -14.29 6.42
CA MET A 47 -0.14 -14.50 6.51
C MET A 47 -0.39 -15.45 7.69
N VAL A 48 -0.52 -14.91 8.90
CA VAL A 48 -1.20 -15.61 9.97
C VAL A 48 -2.68 -15.51 9.62
N LYS A 49 -3.18 -16.52 8.90
CA LYS A 49 -4.62 -16.81 8.88
C LYS A 49 -5.02 -17.10 10.32
N LYS A 50 -5.42 -16.07 11.08
CA LYS A 50 -6.20 -16.31 12.29
C LYS A 50 -7.52 -16.90 11.81
N LYS A 51 -7.70 -18.18 12.12
CA LYS A 51 -8.96 -18.93 12.03
C LYS A 51 -10.08 -18.04 12.58
N PRO A 52 -11.16 -17.76 11.82
CA PRO A 52 -12.29 -17.05 12.38
C PRO A 52 -12.91 -18.00 13.42
N VAL A 53 -12.71 -17.69 14.70
CA VAL A 53 -13.46 -18.32 15.77
C VAL A 53 -14.87 -17.75 15.65
N ALA A 54 -15.81 -18.64 15.34
CA ALA A 54 -17.23 -18.34 15.35
C ALA A 54 -17.64 -17.85 16.74
N ALA A 55 -18.26 -16.66 16.79
CA ALA A 55 -19.09 -16.05 17.85
C ALA A 55 -18.92 -14.53 17.71
N ALA A 56 -19.93 -13.67 17.58
CA ALA A 56 -21.37 -13.76 17.63
C ALA A 56 -21.91 -12.54 16.85
N PRO A 57 -23.11 -12.57 16.23
CA PRO A 57 -23.69 -11.37 15.68
C PRO A 57 -24.19 -10.47 16.82
N ALA A 58 -23.55 -9.30 16.97
CA ALA A 58 -24.07 -8.18 17.74
C ALA A 58 -25.34 -7.63 17.08
N ALA A 59 -26.32 -7.33 17.92
CA ALA A 59 -27.59 -6.71 17.55
C ALA A 59 -27.43 -5.43 16.71
N PRO A 60 -28.28 -5.18 15.70
CA PRO A 60 -28.41 -3.87 15.13
C PRO A 60 -29.40 -3.02 15.94
N ALA A 61 -28.93 -1.87 16.37
CA ALA A 61 -29.73 -0.76 16.84
C ALA A 61 -30.66 -0.22 15.73
N ALA A 62 -31.69 0.50 16.18
CA ALA A 62 -32.48 1.53 15.47
C ALA A 62 -33.66 1.07 14.59
N ALA A 63 -34.87 1.16 15.17
CA ALA A 63 -36.08 1.57 14.46
C ALA A 63 -36.86 2.55 15.34
N ALA A 64 -36.88 3.82 14.92
CA ALA A 64 -37.64 4.90 15.55
C ALA A 64 -39.15 4.69 15.34
N PRO A 65 -40.01 5.05 16.32
CA PRO A 65 -41.46 4.99 16.13
C PRO A 65 -41.92 6.15 15.25
N LYS A 66 -42.52 5.84 14.09
CA LYS A 66 -43.34 6.82 13.39
C LYS A 66 -44.71 6.90 14.06
N ALA A 67 -45.06 8.12 14.47
CA ALA A 67 -46.40 8.51 14.86
C ALA A 67 -47.41 8.32 13.71
N GLY A 68 -48.66 7.97 14.04
CA GLY A 68 -49.82 8.22 13.18
C GLY A 68 -50.81 7.06 13.06
N ALA A 69 -51.70 6.93 14.05
CA ALA A 69 -53.15 6.66 13.94
C ALA A 69 -53.74 6.60 15.35
#